data_AF-A0A7S2DZE4-F1
#
_entry.id   AF-A0A7S2DZE4-F1
#
_cell.length_a   1.000
_cell.length_b   1.000
_cell.length_c   1.000
_cell.angle_alpha   90.00
_cell.angle_beta   90.00
_cell.angle_gamma   90.00
#
_symmetry.space_group_name_H-M   'P 1'
#
loop_
_entity.id
_entity.type
_entity.pdbx_description
1 polymer ?
#
loop_
_entity_poly.entity_id
_entity_poly.type
_entity_poly.pdbx_seq_one_letter_code
_entity_poly.pdbx_strand_id
1 'polypeptide(L)'
;HVAEATARAAVGGQQWSLPIMLGPARVERDKNESTVPTYDACFNPATLDRALKSNPFKKIVVSTAIDEVEKSMNMKNKDREKDVTVLHDYRILKGVAYKNGDVQTMLISKEAVATLRPPPASSPAPDKNIPTRGAAGKKKQEGASVSKKKSGQGGGPALKKGFLGNPPPRSPGGKQVSETTKPSPSSSSQ
;
A
#
# COMPACT_ATOMS: atom_id res chain seq x y z
N HIS A 1 -0.55 1.12 19.71
CA HIS A 1 -0.38 2.58 19.86
C HIS A 1 1.00 2.96 19.37
N VAL A 2 1.15 4.16 18.79
CA VAL A 2 2.45 4.71 18.39
C VAL A 2 3.06 5.46 19.58
N ALA A 3 4.34 5.25 19.87
CA ALA A 3 5.05 6.00 20.91
C ALA A 3 5.24 7.49 20.51
N GLU A 4 5.38 8.39 21.47
CA GLU A 4 5.60 9.82 21.18
C GLU A 4 6.97 10.08 20.56
N ALA A 5 7.07 11.11 19.72
CA ALA A 5 8.34 11.66 19.27
C ALA A 5 9.21 12.15 20.44
N THR A 6 10.44 11.65 20.52
CA THR A 6 11.41 12.07 21.54
C THR A 6 12.56 12.87 20.92
N ALA A 7 13.10 13.83 21.67
CA ALA A 7 14.25 14.63 21.28
C ALA A 7 15.41 14.41 22.24
N ARG A 8 16.64 14.44 21.72
CA ARG A 8 17.87 14.57 22.51
C ARG A 8 18.70 15.74 21.99
N ALA A 9 19.39 16.43 22.89
CA ALA A 9 20.37 17.44 22.49
C ALA A 9 21.48 16.79 21.65
N ALA A 10 21.95 17.49 20.63
CA ALA A 10 23.04 17.07 19.75
C ALA A 10 23.92 18.27 19.40
N VAL A 11 25.16 18.02 18.98
CA VAL A 11 26.04 19.10 18.50
C VAL A 11 25.37 19.78 17.30
N GLY A 12 25.13 21.08 17.40
CA GLY A 12 24.43 21.87 16.38
C GLY A 12 22.89 21.81 16.41
N GLY A 13 22.24 21.13 17.38
CA GLY A 13 20.77 21.19 17.49
C GLY A 13 20.12 20.09 18.33
N GLN A 14 19.04 19.51 17.80
CA GLN A 14 18.27 18.44 18.42
C GLN A 14 18.15 17.26 17.45
N GLN A 15 18.52 16.06 17.90
CA GLN A 15 18.20 14.84 17.17
C GLN A 15 16.85 14.30 17.64
N TRP A 16 15.97 14.02 16.68
CA TRP A 16 14.64 13.48 16.93
C TRP A 16 14.59 11.97 16.65
N SER A 17 13.82 11.26 17.46
CA SER A 17 13.34 9.91 17.18
C SER A 17 11.83 10.01 16.93
N LEU A 18 11.38 9.55 15.76
CA LEU A 18 9.99 9.63 15.31
C LEU A 18 9.43 8.23 15.10
N PRO A 19 8.75 7.65 16.11
CA PRO A 19 8.02 6.40 15.93
C PRO A 19 6.92 6.58 14.87
N ILE A 20 7.00 5.77 13.83
CA ILE A 20 6.07 5.71 12.70
C ILE A 20 5.56 4.27 12.55
N MET A 21 4.32 4.11 12.11
CA MET A 21 3.80 2.85 11.60
C MET A 21 3.28 3.08 10.19
N LEU A 22 3.73 2.28 9.22
CA LEU A 22 3.30 2.39 7.83
C LEU A 22 2.26 1.33 7.48
N GLY A 23 1.17 1.75 6.86
CA GLY A 23 0.08 0.87 6.46
C GLY A 23 0.37 -0.01 5.25
N PRO A 24 -0.56 -0.92 4.91
CA PRO A 24 -0.48 -1.68 3.67
C PRO A 24 -0.47 -0.74 2.46
N ALA A 25 0.19 -1.16 1.38
CA ALA A 25 0.16 -0.40 0.14
C ALA A 25 -1.24 -0.47 -0.48
N ARG A 26 -1.90 0.69 -0.60
CA ARG A 26 -3.20 0.85 -1.24
C ARG A 26 -2.99 1.38 -2.66
N VAL A 27 -3.97 1.16 -3.53
CA VAL A 27 -3.89 1.54 -4.95
C VAL A 27 -5.00 2.55 -5.22
N GLU A 28 -4.61 3.77 -5.60
CA GLU A 28 -5.53 4.89 -5.82
C GLU A 28 -5.40 5.44 -7.24
N ARG A 29 -6.38 6.23 -7.68
CA ARG A 29 -6.27 7.05 -8.90
C ARG A 29 -5.86 8.48 -8.54
N ASP A 30 -5.02 9.08 -9.39
CA ASP A 30 -4.75 10.52 -9.35
C ASP A 30 -5.74 11.30 -10.24
N LYS A 31 -5.49 12.60 -10.45
CA LYS A 31 -6.32 13.47 -11.30
C LYS A 31 -6.18 13.21 -12.81
N ASN A 32 -5.18 12.43 -13.21
CA ASN A 32 -4.89 12.04 -14.59
C ASN A 32 -5.31 10.58 -14.84
N GLU A 33 -6.26 10.08 -14.03
CA GLU A 33 -6.72 8.68 -13.95
C GLU A 33 -5.62 7.63 -13.71
N SER A 34 -4.40 8.07 -13.40
CA SER A 34 -3.22 7.22 -13.29
C SER A 34 -3.17 6.51 -11.94
N THR A 35 -2.84 5.23 -11.99
CA THR A 35 -2.78 4.32 -10.83
C THR A 35 -1.54 4.62 -10.00
N VAL A 36 -1.72 5.13 -8.77
CA VAL A 36 -0.64 5.52 -7.85
C VAL A 36 -0.66 4.71 -6.56
N PRO A 37 0.49 4.20 -6.07
CA PRO A 37 0.58 3.56 -4.77
C PRO A 37 0.41 4.61 -3.66
N THR A 38 -0.45 4.33 -2.69
CA THR A 38 -0.78 5.20 -1.56
C THR A 38 -0.53 4.45 -0.26
N TYR A 39 -0.02 5.15 0.75
CA TYR A 39 0.35 4.58 2.04
C TYR A 39 -0.17 5.49 3.15
N ASP A 40 -0.67 4.88 4.22
CA ASP A 40 -1.13 5.60 5.40
C ASP A 40 -0.02 5.58 6.46
N ALA A 41 0.53 6.76 6.79
CA ALA A 41 1.63 6.91 7.75
C ALA A 41 1.11 7.38 9.11
N CYS A 42 1.08 6.48 10.09
CA CYS A 42 0.56 6.76 11.42
C CYS A 42 1.65 7.17 12.40
N PHE A 43 1.47 8.35 12.99
CA PHE A 43 2.27 8.89 14.09
C PHE A 43 1.43 9.00 15.37
N ASN A 44 2.07 9.26 16.50
CA ASN A 44 1.37 9.64 17.74
C ASN A 44 0.68 11.02 17.58
N PRO A 45 -0.54 11.25 18.12
CA PRO A 45 -1.22 12.54 18.02
C PRO A 45 -0.39 13.74 18.50
N ALA A 46 0.38 13.61 19.59
CA ALA A 46 1.25 14.69 20.09
C ALA A 46 2.37 15.06 19.08
N THR A 47 2.85 14.10 18.29
CA THR A 47 3.77 14.33 17.17
C THR A 47 3.10 15.16 16.07
N LEU A 48 1.85 14.86 15.71
CA LEU A 48 1.10 15.61 14.70
C LEU A 48 0.79 17.04 15.18
N ASP A 49 0.40 17.19 16.44
CA ASP A 49 0.18 18.47 17.11
C ASP A 49 1.43 19.36 17.11
N ARG A 50 2.60 18.76 17.41
CA ARG A 50 3.90 19.44 17.34
C ARG A 50 4.27 19.82 15.90
N ALA A 51 3.93 18.98 14.92
CA ALA A 51 4.14 19.28 13.50
C ALA A 51 3.25 20.44 13.03
N LEU A 52 1.97 20.50 13.42
CA LEU A 52 1.10 21.64 13.10
C LEU A 52 1.71 22.96 13.60
N LYS A 53 2.25 22.96 14.83
CA LYS A 53 2.83 24.12 15.53
C LYS A 53 4.25 24.50 15.05
N SER A 54 5.03 23.59 14.44
CA SER A 54 6.42 23.83 14.04
C SER A 54 6.71 23.35 12.61
N ASN A 55 6.93 24.29 11.68
CA ASN A 55 7.28 23.97 10.29
C ASN A 55 8.62 23.22 10.12
N PRO A 56 9.70 23.52 10.87
CA PRO A 56 10.91 22.68 10.85
C PRO A 56 10.62 21.24 11.27
N PHE A 57 9.87 21.02 12.35
CA PHE A 57 9.53 19.68 12.82
C PHE A 57 8.62 18.93 11.82
N LYS A 58 7.66 19.64 11.22
CA LYS A 58 6.79 19.14 10.15
C LYS A 58 7.57 18.59 8.94
N LYS A 59 8.71 19.22 8.58
CA LYS A 59 9.59 18.69 7.51
C LYS A 59 10.18 17.33 7.89
N ILE A 60 10.66 17.17 9.13
CA ILE A 60 11.25 15.90 9.62
C ILE A 60 10.16 14.80 9.66
N VAL A 61 8.95 15.13 10.14
CA VAL A 61 7.82 14.18 10.14
C VAL A 61 7.45 13.72 8.73
N VAL A 62 7.50 14.61 7.74
CA VAL A 62 7.24 14.21 6.33
C VAL A 62 8.41 13.45 5.72
N SER A 63 9.68 13.83 5.96
CA SER A 63 10.81 13.07 5.42
C SER A 63 10.83 11.65 5.99
N THR A 64 10.66 11.47 7.30
CA THR A 64 10.57 10.12 7.91
C THR A 64 9.39 9.29 7.35
N ALA A 65 8.30 9.92 6.93
CA ALA A 65 7.23 9.21 6.24
C ALA A 65 7.63 8.77 4.81
N ILE A 66 8.40 9.60 4.10
CA ILE A 66 8.94 9.26 2.77
C ILE A 66 10.01 8.15 2.89
N ASP A 67 10.94 8.27 3.83
CA ASP A 67 12.00 7.30 4.14
C ASP A 67 11.43 5.89 4.37
N GLU A 68 10.40 5.78 5.23
CA GLU A 68 9.79 4.50 5.57
C GLU A 68 8.93 3.94 4.41
N VAL A 69 8.33 4.80 3.57
CA VAL A 69 7.65 4.38 2.32
C VAL A 69 8.65 3.83 1.30
N GLU A 70 9.76 4.53 1.06
CA GLU A 70 10.82 4.10 0.15
C GLU A 70 11.40 2.74 0.57
N LYS A 71 11.77 2.64 1.85
CA LYS A 71 12.17 1.40 2.51
C LYS A 71 11.12 0.29 2.38
N SER A 72 9.83 0.60 2.52
CA SER A 72 8.74 -0.38 2.35
C SER A 72 8.57 -0.83 0.89
N MET A 73 8.79 0.05 -0.09
CA MET A 73 8.81 -0.31 -1.51
C MET A 73 10.01 -1.22 -1.82
N ASN A 74 11.21 -0.84 -1.37
CA ASN A 74 12.43 -1.58 -1.67
C ASN A 74 12.48 -2.93 -0.94
N MET A 75 11.91 -3.03 0.28
CA MET A 75 11.67 -4.32 0.93
C MET A 75 10.77 -5.27 0.14
N LYS A 76 9.77 -4.76 -0.59
CA LYS A 76 8.87 -5.56 -1.44
C LYS A 76 9.44 -5.84 -2.85
N ASN A 77 10.38 -5.01 -3.29
CA ASN A 77 11.06 -5.14 -4.57
C ASN A 77 12.40 -5.89 -4.49
N LYS A 78 12.80 -6.47 -3.34
CA LYS A 78 14.09 -7.19 -3.21
C LYS A 78 14.33 -8.29 -4.22
N ASP A 79 13.26 -8.94 -4.70
CA ASP A 79 13.30 -9.98 -5.74
C ASP A 79 13.38 -9.41 -7.17
N ARG A 80 13.62 -8.09 -7.30
CA ARG A 80 13.70 -7.33 -8.55
C ARG A 80 14.96 -6.48 -8.55
N GLU A 81 15.61 -6.39 -9.69
CA GLU A 81 16.90 -5.69 -9.91
C GLU A 81 16.80 -4.15 -9.83
N LYS A 82 15.72 -3.59 -9.27
CA LYS A 82 15.43 -2.15 -9.32
C LYS A 82 14.90 -1.63 -8.00
N ASP A 83 15.79 -0.98 -7.25
CA ASP A 83 15.40 -0.07 -6.18
C ASP A 83 14.54 1.07 -6.73
N VAL A 84 13.61 1.54 -5.89
CA VAL A 84 12.75 2.69 -6.13
C VAL A 84 13.19 3.80 -5.19
N THR A 85 13.49 4.98 -5.75
CA THR A 85 13.74 6.20 -4.97
C THR A 85 12.52 7.10 -4.99
N VAL A 86 12.11 7.61 -3.83
CA VAL A 86 10.96 8.48 -3.67
C VAL A 86 11.42 9.93 -3.58
N LEU A 87 10.96 10.75 -4.54
CA LEU A 87 11.31 12.16 -4.59
C LEU A 87 10.86 12.89 -3.31
N HIS A 88 11.82 13.58 -2.69
CA HIS A 88 11.62 14.34 -1.46
C HIS A 88 10.98 15.73 -1.68
N ASP A 89 10.66 16.12 -2.92
CA ASP A 89 9.78 17.26 -3.19
C ASP A 89 8.32 16.84 -2.98
N TYR A 90 7.62 17.51 -2.07
CA TYR A 90 6.28 17.13 -1.64
C TYR A 90 5.36 18.35 -1.50
N ARG A 91 4.06 18.12 -1.74
CA ARG A 91 3.01 19.14 -1.54
C ARG A 91 1.89 18.60 -0.66
N ILE A 92 1.77 19.17 0.54
CA ILE A 92 0.61 18.92 1.42
C ILE A 92 -0.64 19.50 0.74
N LEU A 93 -1.67 18.66 0.57
CA LEU A 93 -2.92 19.04 -0.06
C LEU A 93 -3.77 19.89 0.91
N LYS A 94 -4.11 21.12 0.53
CA LYS A 94 -4.99 22.00 1.32
C LYS A 94 -6.45 21.52 1.20
N GLY A 95 -7.17 21.50 2.32
CA GLY A 95 -8.59 21.08 2.36
C GLY A 95 -8.81 19.57 2.25
N VAL A 96 -7.76 18.74 2.24
CA VAL A 96 -7.84 17.28 2.15
C VAL A 96 -7.24 16.68 3.42
N ALA A 97 -8.08 16.16 4.31
CA ALA A 97 -7.64 15.52 5.56
C ALA A 97 -7.12 14.09 5.33
N TYR A 98 -7.74 13.38 4.40
CA TYR A 98 -7.38 12.04 3.94
C TYR A 98 -7.77 11.95 2.46
N LYS A 99 -7.07 11.14 1.66
CA LYS A 99 -7.18 11.22 0.20
C LYS A 99 -8.49 10.62 -0.33
N ASN A 100 -8.68 9.32 -0.14
CA ASN A 100 -9.80 8.54 -0.66
C ASN A 100 -10.26 7.51 0.39
N GLY A 101 -11.58 7.32 0.54
CA GLY A 101 -12.20 6.27 1.38
C GLY A 101 -12.10 6.49 2.89
N ASP A 102 -12.46 5.46 3.65
CA ASP A 102 -12.30 5.43 5.11
C ASP A 102 -10.85 5.17 5.53
N VAL A 103 -10.47 5.66 6.71
CA VAL A 103 -9.12 5.45 7.28
C VAL A 103 -8.99 4.00 7.78
N GLN A 104 -7.96 3.29 7.33
CA GLN A 104 -7.79 1.88 7.70
C GLN A 104 -7.34 1.70 9.16
N THR A 105 -7.99 0.78 9.89
CA THR A 105 -7.63 0.41 11.26
C THR A 105 -6.30 -0.36 11.28
N MET A 106 -5.23 0.35 11.65
CA MET A 106 -3.85 -0.14 11.56
C MET A 106 -3.45 -1.20 12.58
N LEU A 107 -3.68 -0.96 13.88
CA LEU A 107 -3.36 -1.89 14.96
C LEU A 107 -4.41 -1.81 16.07
N ILE A 108 -4.90 -2.96 16.48
CA ILE A 108 -5.73 -3.16 17.69
C ILE A 108 -4.80 -3.71 18.79
N SER A 109 -4.98 -3.32 20.06
CA SER A 109 -4.19 -3.92 21.15
C SER A 109 -4.58 -5.39 21.34
N LYS A 110 -3.64 -6.23 21.80
CA LYS A 110 -3.94 -7.66 22.04
C LYS A 110 -5.07 -7.85 23.06
N GLU A 111 -5.18 -6.94 24.04
CA GLU A 111 -6.29 -6.89 25.00
C GLU A 111 -7.64 -6.59 24.31
N ALA A 112 -7.69 -5.59 23.42
CA ALA A 112 -8.92 -5.28 22.67
C ALA A 112 -9.30 -6.38 21.66
N VAL A 113 -8.33 -7.11 21.10
CA VAL A 113 -8.62 -8.32 20.31
C VAL A 113 -9.17 -9.44 21.20
N ALA A 114 -8.72 -9.55 22.45
CA ALA A 114 -9.21 -10.56 23.39
C ALA A 114 -10.66 -10.30 23.85
N THR A 115 -11.08 -9.04 24.01
CA THR A 115 -12.48 -8.68 24.33
C THR A 115 -13.42 -8.67 23.13
N LEU A 116 -12.90 -8.52 21.90
CA LEU A 116 -13.68 -8.65 20.66
C LEU A 116 -13.83 -10.11 20.19
N ARG A 117 -13.09 -11.05 20.76
CA ARG A 117 -13.22 -12.47 20.43
C ARG A 117 -14.36 -13.09 21.24
N PRO A 118 -15.40 -13.68 20.62
CA PRO A 118 -16.41 -14.41 21.38
C PRO A 118 -15.73 -15.55 22.16
N PRO A 119 -16.25 -15.92 23.35
CA PRO A 119 -15.68 -17.00 24.13
C PRO A 119 -15.61 -18.28 23.29
N PRO A 120 -14.54 -19.09 23.41
CA PRO A 120 -14.45 -20.35 22.69
C PRO A 120 -15.67 -21.19 23.05
N ALA A 121 -16.47 -21.56 22.04
CA ALA A 121 -17.63 -22.40 22.24
C ALA A 121 -17.20 -23.66 22.99
N SER A 122 -17.79 -23.89 24.17
CA SER A 122 -17.40 -24.99 25.06
C SER A 122 -17.56 -26.31 24.31
N SER A 123 -16.44 -26.98 24.03
CA SER A 123 -16.44 -28.30 23.39
C SER A 123 -17.39 -29.22 24.15
N PRO A 124 -18.41 -29.81 23.51
CA PRO A 124 -19.24 -30.81 24.17
C PRO A 124 -18.34 -31.96 24.64
N ALA A 125 -18.53 -32.39 25.88
CA ALA A 125 -17.76 -33.48 26.46
C ALA A 125 -17.94 -34.78 25.65
N PRO A 126 -16.94 -35.67 25.61
CA PRO A 126 -17.04 -36.91 24.85
C PRO A 126 -18.06 -37.85 25.49
N ASP A 127 -19.25 -37.93 24.88
CA ASP A 127 -20.28 -38.89 25.30
C ASP A 127 -19.81 -40.32 25.01
N LYS A 128 -20.03 -41.20 25.99
CA LYS A 128 -19.54 -42.58 26.01
C LYS A 128 -20.71 -43.55 25.88
N ASN A 129 -21.15 -43.85 24.66
CA ASN A 129 -21.92 -45.06 24.41
C ASN A 129 -21.69 -45.66 23.01
N ILE A 130 -21.11 -46.87 23.00
CA ILE A 130 -21.02 -47.75 21.82
C ILE A 130 -21.59 -49.11 22.21
N PRO A 131 -22.74 -49.53 21.66
CA PRO A 131 -23.21 -50.91 21.73
C PRO A 131 -22.80 -51.69 20.46
N THR A 132 -21.78 -52.55 20.56
CA THR A 132 -21.27 -53.33 19.42
C THR A 132 -21.98 -54.68 19.27
N ARG A 133 -22.81 -54.84 18.23
CA ARG A 133 -23.30 -56.13 17.65
C ARG A 133 -23.90 -55.83 16.26
N GLY A 134 -23.72 -56.64 15.21
CA GLY A 134 -22.98 -57.90 15.05
C GLY A 134 -22.72 -58.23 13.57
N ALA A 135 -22.14 -59.40 13.29
CA ALA A 135 -21.46 -59.72 12.03
C ALA A 135 -22.32 -59.97 10.76
N ALA A 136 -21.62 -59.84 9.61
CA ALA A 136 -21.77 -60.58 8.34
C ALA A 136 -22.87 -60.23 7.32
N GLY A 137 -22.44 -59.95 6.07
CA GLY A 137 -23.27 -59.93 4.85
C GLY A 137 -22.44 -59.68 3.58
N LYS A 138 -22.40 -60.64 2.64
CA LYS A 138 -21.65 -60.54 1.35
C LYS A 138 -22.58 -60.23 0.17
N LYS A 139 -22.15 -59.30 -0.70
CA LYS A 139 -22.33 -59.15 -2.18
C LYS A 139 -21.96 -57.70 -2.52
N LYS A 140 -20.97 -57.37 -3.37
CA LYS A 140 -20.73 -57.68 -4.79
C LYS A 140 -21.92 -57.36 -5.70
N GLN A 141 -21.82 -56.25 -6.44
CA GLN A 141 -22.05 -56.24 -7.88
C GLN A 141 -21.31 -55.09 -8.58
N GLU A 142 -20.94 -55.31 -9.85
CA GLU A 142 -20.34 -54.33 -10.76
C GLU A 142 -21.45 -53.70 -11.62
N GLY A 143 -21.24 -52.49 -12.17
CA GLY A 143 -22.25 -51.86 -13.03
C GLY A 143 -21.85 -50.49 -13.58
N ALA A 144 -21.14 -50.45 -14.71
CA ALA A 144 -20.85 -49.22 -15.42
C ALA A 144 -22.00 -48.82 -16.36
N SER A 145 -22.29 -47.52 -16.50
CA SER A 145 -23.02 -47.00 -17.66
C SER A 145 -22.68 -45.53 -17.93
N VAL A 146 -22.60 -45.19 -19.22
CA VAL A 146 -22.27 -43.85 -19.74
C VAL A 146 -23.56 -43.11 -20.13
N SER A 147 -23.60 -41.78 -19.99
CA SER A 147 -24.52 -40.94 -20.76
C SER A 147 -23.97 -39.53 -21.02
N LYS A 148 -24.40 -38.93 -22.14
CA LYS A 148 -23.68 -37.85 -22.84
C LYS A 148 -24.62 -37.02 -23.73
N LYS A 149 -24.87 -35.74 -23.38
CA LYS A 149 -25.49 -34.65 -24.19
C LYS A 149 -25.31 -33.33 -23.40
N LYS A 150 -24.89 -32.16 -23.89
CA LYS A 150 -24.58 -31.57 -25.24
C LYS A 150 -25.74 -30.92 -26.03
N SER A 151 -25.95 -29.63 -25.78
CA SER A 151 -26.49 -28.54 -26.65
C SER A 151 -26.52 -27.24 -25.79
N GLY A 152 -26.60 -25.99 -26.25
CA GLY A 152 -26.47 -25.31 -27.56
C GLY A 152 -26.55 -23.77 -27.28
N GLN A 153 -25.61 -22.94 -27.76
CA GLN A 153 -25.63 -22.20 -29.04
C GLN A 153 -26.49 -20.89 -29.05
N GLY A 154 -25.86 -19.75 -29.38
CA GLY A 154 -26.50 -18.42 -29.57
C GLY A 154 -25.72 -17.28 -28.87
N GLY A 155 -25.66 -16.03 -29.37
CA GLY A 155 -26.25 -15.52 -30.62
C GLY A 155 -25.92 -14.05 -31.01
N GLY A 156 -25.34 -13.22 -30.14
CA GLY A 156 -25.05 -11.79 -30.41
C GLY A 156 -26.31 -10.93 -30.62
N PRO A 157 -26.23 -9.72 -31.19
CA PRO A 157 -25.07 -8.83 -31.40
C PRO A 157 -24.94 -7.85 -30.19
N ALA A 158 -24.45 -6.59 -30.19
CA ALA A 158 -23.83 -5.67 -31.16
C ALA A 158 -22.93 -4.64 -30.40
N LEU A 159 -22.06 -3.90 -31.10
CA LEU A 159 -21.40 -2.68 -30.58
C LEU A 159 -21.35 -1.58 -31.66
N LYS A 160 -21.76 -0.35 -31.32
CA LYS A 160 -21.72 0.81 -32.22
C LYS A 160 -20.34 1.46 -32.17
N LYS A 161 -19.59 1.44 -33.29
CA LYS A 161 -18.42 2.30 -33.48
C LYS A 161 -18.88 3.70 -33.90
N GLY A 162 -18.42 4.73 -33.22
CA GLY A 162 -18.68 6.13 -33.57
C GLY A 162 -17.43 6.99 -33.42
N PHE A 163 -17.38 8.04 -34.23
CA PHE A 163 -16.53 9.24 -34.05
C PHE A 163 -15.00 9.04 -33.96
N LEU A 164 -14.36 8.87 -35.12
CA LEU A 164 -12.96 9.26 -35.32
C LEU A 164 -12.91 10.72 -35.80
N GLY A 165 -12.60 11.65 -34.90
CA GLY A 165 -12.32 13.04 -35.25
C GLY A 165 -10.82 13.27 -35.47
N ASN A 166 -10.44 13.95 -36.56
CA ASN A 166 -9.04 14.31 -36.82
C ASN A 166 -8.55 15.39 -35.85
N PRO A 167 -7.34 15.26 -35.26
CA PRO A 167 -6.64 16.39 -34.65
C PRO A 167 -6.06 17.32 -35.75
N PRO A 168 -5.96 18.64 -35.50
CA PRO A 168 -5.36 19.59 -36.44
C PRO A 168 -3.82 19.49 -36.47
N PRO A 169 -3.16 19.93 -37.55
CA PRO A 169 -1.70 19.86 -37.70
C PRO A 169 -0.97 20.85 -36.75
N ARG A 170 0.18 20.43 -36.23
CA ARG A 170 1.16 21.33 -35.59
C ARG A 170 2.23 21.76 -36.59
N SER A 171 2.39 23.06 -36.78
CA SER A 171 3.54 23.63 -37.51
C SER A 171 4.82 23.64 -36.64
N PRO A 172 6.02 23.62 -37.25
CA PRO A 172 7.29 23.49 -36.54
C PRO A 172 7.92 24.85 -36.17
N GLY A 173 8.74 24.86 -35.10
CA GLY A 173 9.60 26.00 -34.76
C GLY A 173 10.19 25.89 -33.34
N GLY A 174 11.50 26.10 -33.20
CA GLY A 174 12.22 26.04 -31.92
C GLY A 174 13.52 25.24 -32.01
N LYS A 175 14.58 25.86 -32.53
CA LYS A 175 15.91 25.21 -32.66
C LYS A 175 16.61 25.08 -31.31
N GLN A 176 17.42 24.03 -31.17
CA GLN A 176 18.48 24.00 -30.16
C GLN A 176 19.49 25.12 -30.40
N VAL A 177 20.01 25.70 -29.32
CA VAL A 177 21.35 26.30 -29.28
C VAL A 177 22.07 25.69 -28.09
N SER A 178 23.12 24.94 -28.37
CA SER A 178 24.00 24.30 -27.38
C SER A 178 25.32 25.08 -27.34
N GLU A 179 25.54 25.85 -26.27
CA GLU A 179 26.78 26.61 -26.13
C GLU A 179 27.74 25.92 -25.15
N THR A 180 28.84 25.42 -25.70
CA THR A 180 29.98 24.89 -24.94
C THR A 180 30.86 26.03 -24.43
N THR A 181 31.31 25.97 -23.17
CA THR A 181 32.68 26.35 -22.81
C THR A 181 33.11 25.69 -21.49
N LYS A 182 34.32 25.11 -21.52
CA LYS A 182 35.20 24.81 -20.38
C LYS A 182 36.55 25.43 -20.77
N PRO A 183 37.31 26.07 -19.86
CA PRO A 183 38.25 25.28 -19.06
C PRO A 183 38.50 25.81 -17.63
N SER A 184 39.40 25.11 -16.92
CA SER A 184 40.02 25.41 -15.61
C SER A 184 41.42 26.06 -15.80
N PRO A 185 42.37 26.14 -14.84
CA PRO A 185 42.35 26.08 -13.35
C PRO A 185 43.19 27.18 -12.62
N SER A 186 43.03 27.32 -11.29
CA SER A 186 44.04 27.81 -10.29
C SER A 186 43.44 27.63 -8.88
N SER A 187 44.08 27.16 -7.79
CA SER A 187 45.41 27.28 -7.18
C SER A 187 45.62 28.54 -6.30
N SER A 188 45.58 28.38 -4.98
CA SER A 188 46.59 28.92 -4.03
C SER A 188 46.28 28.51 -2.57
N SER A 189 47.34 28.49 -1.74
CA SER A 189 47.31 28.08 -0.33
C SER A 189 46.97 29.22 0.64
N GLN A 190 46.44 28.87 1.81
CA GLN A 190 47.01 29.25 3.11
C GLN A 190 47.01 28.03 4.03
#